data_AF-A0A8E0S3N4-F1
#
_entry.id   AF-A0A8E0S3N4-F1
#
_cell.length_a   1.000
_cell.length_b   1.000
_cell.length_c   1.000
_cell.angle_alpha   90.00
_cell.angle_beta   90.00
_cell.angle_gamma   90.00
#
_symmetry.space_group_name_H-M   'P 1'
#
loop_
_entity.id
_entity.type
_entity.pdbx_description
1 polymer ?
#
loop_
_entity_poly.entity_id
_entity_poly.type
_entity_poly.pdbx_seq_one_letter_code
_entity_poly.pdbx_strand_id
1 'polypeptide(L)'
;MNARRIFKIISGGLVAAATLVEMRSISQSHNDLVAMQSPYQQQRSLFTWTKRLFERFPNLTNVQAESAFPRDNIKPWDWNWDSRQSQPDGGSKAHVIWGDKRGSVKGSGSRHLLFIRHGQYHYADSDKDCHLTQLGREQLNFTGARLKQLNLPYSILYYSTMTRAIESTEEIMRYLPDVPVEPTDGLREGAPFPLEPPLENYRPTEEELDEDGSRIEKAFRNYIHRPSSDQNKDSYEIFVCHANVIRYFVCRALQIPPEAWIRFSLDHGSITWIVVRPSGRVTLRWLGSSGHMPPEKISIS
;
A
#
# COMPACT_ATOMS: atom_id res chain seq x y z
N MET A 1 22.89 27.01 37.41
CA MET A 1 22.04 27.18 36.20
C MET A 1 22.74 26.51 35.03
N ASN A 2 22.06 25.56 34.37
CA ASN A 2 22.68 24.56 33.49
C ASN A 2 22.83 25.11 32.05
N ALA A 3 24.05 25.06 31.48
CA ALA A 3 24.38 25.61 30.15
C ALA A 3 23.47 25.09 29.01
N ARG A 4 22.86 23.91 29.20
CA ARG A 4 21.87 23.30 28.31
C ARG A 4 20.54 24.08 28.20
N ARG A 5 20.14 24.84 29.22
CA ARG A 5 18.91 25.67 29.20
C ARG A 5 19.13 26.99 28.46
N ILE A 6 20.32 27.58 28.58
CA ILE A 6 20.69 28.82 27.87
C ILE A 6 20.77 28.56 26.36
N PHE A 7 21.33 27.42 25.94
CA PHE A 7 21.43 27.08 24.52
C PHE A 7 20.09 26.80 23.83
N LYS A 8 19.12 26.19 24.54
CA LYS A 8 17.75 25.97 24.02
C LYS A 8 16.99 27.28 23.79
N ILE A 9 17.23 28.31 24.61
CA ILE A 9 16.59 29.62 24.47
C ILE A 9 17.23 30.41 23.32
N ILE A 10 18.55 30.33 23.15
CA ILE A 10 19.28 31.00 22.06
C ILE A 10 18.96 30.36 20.70
N SER A 11 18.86 29.02 20.62
CA SER A 11 18.51 28.34 19.36
C SER A 11 17.04 28.50 18.98
N GLY A 12 16.14 28.51 19.96
CA GLY A 12 14.72 28.84 19.72
C GLY A 12 14.50 30.28 19.27
N GLY A 13 15.27 31.24 19.83
CA GLY A 13 15.22 32.65 19.43
C GLY A 13 15.77 32.92 18.02
N LEU A 14 16.79 32.20 17.59
CA LEU A 14 17.38 32.34 16.24
C LEU A 14 16.49 31.78 15.12
N VAL A 15 15.76 30.69 15.40
CA VAL A 15 14.78 30.13 14.45
C VAL A 15 13.54 31.03 14.33
N ALA A 16 13.08 31.61 15.45
CA ALA A 16 11.99 32.59 15.43
C ALA A 16 12.36 33.90 14.72
N ALA A 17 13.63 34.33 14.81
CA ALA A 17 14.11 35.51 14.09
C ALA A 17 14.20 35.27 12.57
N ALA A 18 14.60 34.06 12.15
CA ALA A 18 14.65 33.70 10.73
C ALA A 18 13.25 33.66 10.09
N THR A 19 12.25 33.12 10.79
CA THR A 19 10.86 33.08 10.30
C THR A 19 10.19 34.46 10.30
N LEU A 20 10.53 35.35 11.24
CA LEU A 20 10.06 36.75 11.25
C LEU A 20 10.62 37.60 10.10
N VAL A 21 11.87 37.35 9.70
CA VAL A 21 12.49 38.02 8.53
C VAL A 21 11.85 37.53 7.24
N GLU A 22 11.52 36.24 7.16
CA GLU A 22 10.86 35.60 6.01
C GLU A 22 9.38 36.06 5.86
N MET A 23 8.66 36.28 6.98
CA MET A 23 7.30 36.86 6.94
C MET A 23 7.28 38.34 6.55
N ARG A 24 8.30 39.12 6.92
CA ARG A 24 8.39 40.54 6.51
C ARG A 24 8.70 40.72 5.02
N SER A 25 9.45 39.81 4.40
CA SER A 25 9.72 39.89 2.95
C SER A 25 8.48 39.57 2.11
N ILE A 26 7.59 38.70 2.60
CA ILE A 26 6.34 38.32 1.92
C ILE A 26 5.28 39.43 2.01
N SER A 27 5.31 40.27 3.06
CA SER A 27 4.36 41.38 3.25
C SER A 27 4.66 42.62 2.40
N GLN A 28 5.83 42.73 1.77
CA GLN A 28 6.24 43.93 1.01
C GLN A 28 6.21 43.75 -0.52
N SER A 29 5.80 42.59 -1.06
CA SER A 29 5.79 42.35 -2.51
C SER A 29 4.44 42.57 -3.20
N HIS A 30 3.69 43.58 -2.78
CA HIS A 30 2.57 44.14 -3.54
C HIS A 30 2.76 45.64 -3.70
N ASN A 31 3.78 46.00 -4.47
CA ASN A 31 3.77 47.08 -5.46
C ASN A 31 5.18 47.12 -6.10
N ASP A 32 5.20 47.62 -7.33
CA ASP A 32 6.37 47.96 -8.15
C ASP A 32 6.92 46.89 -9.10
N LEU A 33 6.56 47.09 -10.37
CA LEU A 33 7.22 46.57 -11.56
C LEU A 33 8.52 47.37 -11.82
N VAL A 34 9.50 46.68 -12.43
CA VAL A 34 10.68 47.15 -13.18
C VAL A 34 12.07 47.03 -12.50
N ALA A 35 12.87 46.16 -13.13
CA ALA A 35 14.34 46.08 -13.25
C ALA A 35 15.25 46.03 -12.00
N MET A 36 15.87 44.85 -11.75
CA MET A 36 17.32 44.58 -11.83
C MET A 36 17.70 43.30 -11.05
N GLN A 37 18.42 42.40 -11.75
CA GLN A 37 19.43 41.44 -11.27
C GLN A 37 19.25 40.68 -9.93
N SER A 38 18.90 39.38 -10.07
CA SER A 38 19.32 38.17 -9.32
C SER A 38 19.52 38.21 -7.78
N PRO A 39 18.56 37.63 -7.00
CA PRO A 39 18.76 37.28 -5.59
C PRO A 39 19.43 35.90 -5.37
N TYR A 40 19.73 35.15 -6.44
CA TYR A 40 20.05 33.71 -6.35
C TYR A 40 21.44 33.37 -5.77
N GLN A 41 22.31 34.37 -5.61
CA GLN A 41 23.70 34.15 -5.19
C GLN A 41 23.91 34.24 -3.67
N GLN A 42 23.06 34.98 -2.95
CA GLN A 42 23.20 35.18 -1.49
C GLN A 42 22.65 33.98 -0.68
N GLN A 43 21.62 33.30 -1.18
CA GLN A 43 21.00 32.15 -0.52
C GLN A 43 21.92 30.91 -0.46
N ARG A 44 22.82 30.75 -1.43
CA ARG A 44 23.80 29.64 -1.46
C ARG A 44 24.91 29.78 -0.40
N SER A 45 25.27 31.01 -0.04
CA SER A 45 26.35 31.30 0.91
C SER A 45 26.06 30.76 2.32
N LEU A 46 24.84 31.01 2.82
CA LEU A 46 24.40 30.59 4.16
C LEU A 46 24.24 29.06 4.29
N PHE A 47 23.66 28.41 3.28
CA PHE A 47 23.50 26.94 3.25
C PHE A 47 24.83 26.19 3.18
N THR A 48 25.84 26.77 2.51
CA THR A 48 27.16 26.14 2.39
C THR A 48 27.95 26.29 3.69
N TRP A 49 27.79 27.41 4.39
CA TRP A 49 28.44 27.64 5.68
C TRP A 49 27.86 26.76 6.79
N THR A 50 26.53 26.63 6.88
CA THR A 50 25.90 25.73 7.86
C THR A 50 26.33 24.29 7.63
N LYS A 51 26.33 23.82 6.38
CA LYS A 51 26.81 22.48 6.03
C LYS A 51 28.27 22.24 6.45
N ARG A 52 29.18 23.18 6.19
CA ARG A 52 30.59 23.10 6.61
C ARG A 52 30.78 23.17 8.13
N LEU A 53 29.93 23.92 8.84
CA LEU A 53 29.94 23.98 10.30
C LEU A 53 29.53 22.63 10.90
N PHE A 54 28.52 21.98 10.32
CA PHE A 54 28.03 20.67 10.77
C PHE A 54 28.97 19.50 10.39
N GLU A 55 29.66 19.57 9.25
CA GLU A 55 30.70 18.59 8.86
C GLU A 55 31.90 18.58 9.84
N ARG A 56 32.15 19.69 10.56
CA ARG A 56 33.23 19.82 11.54
C ARG A 56 32.89 19.22 12.90
N PHE A 57 31.65 18.80 13.11
CA PHE A 57 31.19 18.10 14.31
C PHE A 57 30.36 16.86 13.92
N PRO A 58 30.99 15.79 13.42
CA PRO A 58 30.29 14.58 12.95
C PRO A 58 29.44 13.91 14.05
N ASN A 59 29.76 14.17 15.32
CA ASN A 59 29.03 13.66 16.48
C ASN A 59 27.77 14.48 16.85
N LEU A 60 27.52 15.63 16.19
CA LEU A 60 26.36 16.50 16.45
C LEU A 60 25.25 16.37 15.40
N THR A 61 25.49 15.68 14.28
CA THR A 61 24.49 15.52 13.21
C THR A 61 23.71 14.21 13.28
N ASN A 62 24.12 13.27 14.13
CA ASN A 62 23.33 12.08 14.43
C ASN A 62 22.36 12.36 15.58
N VAL A 63 21.36 13.21 15.32
CA VAL A 63 20.13 13.15 16.10
C VAL A 63 19.36 11.94 15.60
N GLN A 64 19.78 10.74 16.00
CA GLN A 64 18.88 9.60 15.96
C GLN A 64 17.85 9.87 17.05
N ALA A 65 16.60 10.09 16.65
CA ALA A 65 15.50 9.95 17.59
C ALA A 65 15.64 8.57 18.23
N GLU A 66 15.85 8.51 19.55
CA GLU A 66 15.70 7.28 20.32
C GLU A 66 14.28 6.79 20.09
N SER A 67 14.14 5.86 19.15
CA SER A 67 12.92 5.11 18.96
C SER A 67 12.82 4.16 20.13
N ALA A 68 11.75 4.28 20.92
CA ALA A 68 11.44 3.31 21.98
C ALA A 68 11.26 1.88 21.44
N PHE A 69 11.04 1.72 20.12
CA PHE A 69 11.09 0.42 19.46
C PHE A 69 12.54 -0.02 19.20
N PRO A 70 12.97 -1.17 19.75
CA PRO A 70 14.30 -1.72 19.51
C PRO A 70 14.49 -1.99 18.02
N ARG A 71 15.54 -1.40 17.42
CA ARG A 71 15.85 -1.61 15.99
C ARG A 71 16.35 -3.02 15.71
N ASP A 72 16.84 -3.73 16.73
CA ASP A 72 17.37 -5.09 16.61
C ASP A 72 16.27 -6.13 16.32
N ASN A 73 15.00 -5.79 16.56
CA ASN A 73 13.84 -6.65 16.29
C ASN A 73 13.20 -6.41 14.91
N ILE A 74 13.79 -5.57 14.06
CA ILE A 74 13.25 -5.30 12.72
C ILE A 74 13.70 -6.41 11.78
N LYS A 75 12.77 -7.29 11.40
CA LYS A 75 12.99 -8.24 10.31
C LYS A 75 13.21 -7.45 9.01
N PRO A 76 14.38 -7.59 8.35
CA PRO A 76 14.62 -6.91 7.07
C PRO A 76 13.68 -7.45 5.98
N TRP A 77 13.42 -6.61 4.97
CA TRP A 77 12.67 -7.01 3.78
C TRP A 77 13.34 -8.19 3.08
N ASP A 78 12.61 -9.29 2.93
CA ASP A 78 13.00 -10.41 2.09
C ASP A 78 12.85 -10.02 0.61
N TRP A 79 13.96 -9.93 -0.12
CA TRP A 79 13.96 -9.52 -1.52
C TRP A 79 13.56 -10.64 -2.48
N ASN A 80 13.54 -11.90 -2.04
CA ASN A 80 13.12 -13.06 -2.83
C ASN A 80 11.82 -13.67 -2.29
N TRP A 81 10.95 -12.83 -1.72
CA TRP A 81 9.68 -13.25 -1.10
C TRP A 81 8.73 -14.00 -2.05
N ASP A 82 8.87 -13.81 -3.35
CA ASP A 82 8.09 -14.47 -4.40
C ASP A 82 8.84 -15.62 -5.09
N SER A 83 10.06 -15.94 -4.64
CA SER A 83 10.94 -16.97 -5.22
C SER A 83 11.27 -16.77 -6.71
N ARG A 84 11.17 -15.54 -7.23
CA ARG A 84 11.39 -15.20 -8.65
C ARG A 84 12.57 -14.27 -8.89
N GLN A 85 13.37 -13.97 -7.87
CA GLN A 85 14.60 -13.21 -8.06
C GLN A 85 15.61 -14.05 -8.85
N SER A 86 16.08 -13.53 -9.98
CA SER A 86 17.26 -14.10 -10.66
C SER A 86 18.44 -14.03 -9.71
N GLN A 87 19.11 -15.16 -9.47
CA GLN A 87 20.34 -15.21 -8.66
C GLN A 87 21.32 -14.14 -9.19
N PRO A 88 21.84 -13.24 -8.35
CA PRO A 88 22.95 -12.40 -8.77
C PRO A 88 24.17 -13.30 -8.97
N ASP A 89 24.84 -13.15 -10.12
CA ASP A 89 26.17 -13.71 -10.30
C ASP A 89 27.08 -13.21 -9.16
N GLY A 90 27.50 -14.13 -8.29
CA GLY A 90 28.63 -13.92 -7.37
C GLY A 90 28.45 -12.87 -6.27
N GLY A 91 28.20 -13.36 -5.06
CA GLY A 91 28.72 -12.86 -3.78
C GLY A 91 28.98 -11.36 -3.59
N SER A 92 28.07 -10.67 -2.91
CA SER A 92 28.45 -9.70 -1.87
C SER A 92 27.28 -9.44 -0.91
N LYS A 93 27.48 -9.78 0.36
CA LYS A 93 26.61 -9.37 1.47
C LYS A 93 26.88 -7.89 1.76
N ALA A 94 26.22 -6.98 1.04
CA ALA A 94 26.20 -5.56 1.40
C ALA A 94 24.93 -5.27 2.21
N HIS A 95 25.12 -4.81 3.45
CA HIS A 95 24.07 -4.18 4.26
C HIS A 95 23.56 -2.94 3.51
N VAL A 96 22.32 -2.98 3.02
CA VAL A 96 21.73 -1.86 2.27
C VAL A 96 21.06 -0.89 3.23
N ILE A 97 21.84 0.06 3.74
CA ILE A 97 21.35 1.31 4.34
C ILE A 97 21.44 2.37 3.24
N TRP A 98 20.28 2.86 2.79
CA TRP A 98 20.11 3.96 1.85
C TRP A 98 20.80 3.83 0.50
N GLY A 99 20.04 3.33 -0.48
CA GLY A 99 20.29 3.57 -1.88
C GLY A 99 21.32 2.65 -2.53
N ASP A 100 21.01 2.38 -3.80
CA ASP A 100 21.93 2.03 -4.88
C ASP A 100 22.13 0.56 -5.29
N LYS A 101 22.18 0.44 -6.62
CA LYS A 101 22.69 -0.62 -7.52
C LYS A 101 22.47 -2.08 -7.12
N ARG A 102 21.34 -2.64 -7.58
CA ARG A 102 21.23 -4.08 -7.89
C ARG A 102 20.82 -4.24 -9.36
N GLY A 103 21.40 -5.25 -10.02
CA GLY A 103 21.50 -5.43 -11.47
C GLY A 103 20.23 -5.09 -12.26
N SER A 104 20.42 -4.64 -13.51
CA SER A 104 19.35 -4.16 -14.37
C SER A 104 18.19 -5.17 -14.40
N VAL A 105 17.09 -4.85 -13.73
CA VAL A 105 15.86 -5.58 -13.93
C VAL A 105 15.46 -5.30 -15.38
N LYS A 106 15.45 -6.35 -16.22
CA LYS A 106 15.22 -6.19 -17.67
C LYS A 106 13.82 -5.64 -17.99
N GLY A 107 12.83 -5.96 -17.15
CA GLY A 107 11.47 -5.40 -17.24
C GLY A 107 11.32 -4.13 -16.40
N SER A 108 10.64 -3.13 -16.96
CA SER A 108 10.37 -1.84 -16.31
C SER A 108 8.93 -1.67 -15.81
N GLY A 109 7.99 -2.46 -16.31
CA GLY A 109 6.57 -2.33 -16.00
C GLY A 109 6.20 -2.87 -14.61
N SER A 110 5.44 -2.12 -13.82
CA SER A 110 4.91 -2.56 -12.53
C SER A 110 3.57 -3.27 -12.67
N ARG A 111 3.25 -4.18 -11.74
CA ARG A 111 1.91 -4.78 -11.66
C ARG A 111 1.07 -4.02 -10.65
N HIS A 112 -0.09 -3.52 -11.08
CA HIS A 112 -1.10 -2.88 -10.25
C HIS A 112 -2.22 -3.89 -10.01
N LEU A 113 -2.37 -4.32 -8.76
CA LEU A 113 -3.35 -5.32 -8.34
C LEU A 113 -4.45 -4.60 -7.55
N LEU A 114 -5.66 -4.58 -8.09
CA LEU A 114 -6.83 -3.95 -7.49
C LEU A 114 -7.77 -5.03 -6.95
N PHE A 115 -7.75 -5.24 -5.64
CA PHE A 115 -8.62 -6.17 -4.95
C PHE A 115 -9.91 -5.48 -4.52
N ILE A 116 -11.04 -6.10 -4.82
CA ILE A 116 -12.38 -5.62 -4.53
C ILE A 116 -13.06 -6.64 -3.64
N ARG A 117 -13.48 -6.22 -2.44
CA ARG A 117 -14.37 -7.04 -1.61
C ARG A 117 -15.74 -7.10 -2.28
N HIS A 118 -16.39 -8.27 -2.31
CA HIS A 118 -17.77 -8.42 -2.76
C HIS A 118 -18.73 -7.40 -2.09
N GLY A 119 -19.90 -7.20 -2.68
CA GLY A 119 -20.97 -6.38 -2.10
C GLY A 119 -21.65 -7.02 -0.91
N GLN A 120 -22.44 -6.25 -0.17
CA GLN A 120 -23.29 -6.81 0.89
C GLN A 120 -24.20 -7.90 0.34
N TYR A 121 -24.39 -8.97 1.10
CA TYR A 121 -25.14 -10.15 0.69
C TYR A 121 -25.99 -10.68 1.85
N HIS A 122 -26.98 -11.51 1.52
CA HIS A 122 -27.74 -12.27 2.50
C HIS A 122 -26.97 -13.54 2.86
N TYR A 123 -26.67 -13.74 4.14
CA TYR A 123 -26.04 -14.97 4.60
C TYR A 123 -27.04 -16.14 4.57
N ALA A 124 -26.57 -17.29 4.10
CA ALA A 124 -27.28 -18.57 4.13
C ALA A 124 -26.27 -19.71 4.35
N ASP A 125 -26.74 -20.87 4.80
CA ASP A 125 -25.87 -22.03 5.05
C ASP A 125 -25.22 -22.56 3.76
N SER A 126 -25.91 -22.45 2.62
CA SER A 126 -25.39 -22.83 1.32
C SER A 126 -24.91 -21.61 0.55
N ASP A 127 -23.69 -21.68 0.01
CA ASP A 127 -23.10 -20.59 -0.80
C ASP A 127 -24.00 -20.20 -1.99
N LYS A 128 -24.70 -21.16 -2.59
CA LYS A 128 -25.62 -20.91 -3.71
C LYS A 128 -26.77 -19.95 -3.37
N ASP A 129 -27.12 -19.83 -2.10
CA ASP A 129 -28.21 -18.99 -1.60
C ASP A 129 -27.68 -17.65 -1.03
N CYS A 130 -26.35 -17.45 -1.00
CA CYS A 130 -25.68 -16.25 -0.50
C CYS A 130 -25.64 -15.10 -1.53
N HIS A 131 -26.81 -14.62 -1.95
CA HIS A 131 -26.97 -13.57 -2.97
C HIS A 131 -26.80 -12.15 -2.43
N LEU A 132 -26.37 -11.23 -3.31
CA LEU A 132 -26.26 -9.81 -3.01
C LEU A 132 -27.60 -9.21 -2.59
N THR A 133 -27.54 -8.33 -1.60
CA THR A 133 -28.67 -7.48 -1.25
C THR A 133 -28.84 -6.37 -2.30
N GLN A 134 -29.96 -5.65 -2.26
CA GLN A 134 -30.13 -4.44 -3.08
C GLN A 134 -29.02 -3.41 -2.78
N LEU A 135 -28.68 -3.23 -1.50
CA LEU A 135 -27.57 -2.36 -1.10
C LEU A 135 -26.23 -2.86 -1.66
N GLY A 136 -26.00 -4.18 -1.65
CA GLY A 136 -24.82 -4.79 -2.26
C GLY A 136 -24.68 -4.41 -3.73
N ARG A 137 -25.74 -4.57 -4.53
CA ARG A 137 -25.73 -4.17 -5.94
C ARG A 137 -25.44 -2.68 -6.12
N GLU A 138 -26.00 -1.82 -5.28
CA GLU A 138 -25.71 -0.38 -5.31
C GLU A 138 -24.24 -0.08 -4.99
N GLN A 139 -23.65 -0.75 -3.99
CA GLN A 139 -22.23 -0.64 -3.65
C GLN A 139 -21.35 -0.97 -4.85
N LEU A 140 -21.62 -2.08 -5.55
CA LEU A 140 -20.83 -2.44 -6.75
C LEU A 140 -21.09 -1.53 -7.93
N ASN A 141 -22.25 -0.90 -8.06
CA ASN A 141 -22.47 0.14 -9.06
C ASN A 141 -21.55 1.34 -8.82
N PHE A 142 -21.40 1.80 -7.57
CA PHE A 142 -20.42 2.84 -7.24
C PHE A 142 -18.98 2.38 -7.51
N THR A 143 -18.64 1.14 -7.16
CA THR A 143 -17.30 0.58 -7.40
C THR A 143 -16.99 0.45 -8.89
N GLY A 144 -17.90 -0.08 -9.70
CA GLY A 144 -17.77 -0.16 -11.15
C GLY A 144 -17.64 1.21 -11.79
N ALA A 145 -18.46 2.18 -11.38
CA ALA A 145 -18.34 3.57 -11.82
C ALA A 145 -16.99 4.17 -11.44
N ARG A 146 -16.48 3.89 -10.24
CA ARG A 146 -15.16 4.35 -9.79
C ARG A 146 -14.03 3.77 -10.65
N LEU A 147 -14.06 2.48 -10.96
CA LEU A 147 -13.06 1.86 -11.84
C LEU A 147 -13.09 2.48 -13.25
N LYS A 148 -14.28 2.70 -13.81
CA LYS A 148 -14.44 3.40 -15.09
C LYS A 148 -13.88 4.82 -15.05
N GLN A 149 -14.10 5.56 -13.96
CA GLN A 149 -13.55 6.92 -13.79
C GLN A 149 -12.03 6.93 -13.66
N LEU A 150 -11.43 5.91 -13.03
CA LEU A 150 -9.97 5.78 -12.98
C LEU A 150 -9.37 5.57 -14.38
N ASN A 151 -10.14 4.97 -15.29
CA ASN A 151 -9.80 4.82 -16.71
C ASN A 151 -8.40 4.23 -16.93
N LEU A 152 -8.08 3.20 -16.16
CA LEU A 152 -6.81 2.47 -16.24
C LEU A 152 -6.93 1.37 -17.30
N PRO A 153 -5.82 0.96 -17.95
CA PRO A 153 -5.83 -0.10 -18.95
C PRO A 153 -5.92 -1.48 -18.27
N TYR A 154 -7.09 -1.82 -17.73
CA TYR A 154 -7.34 -3.08 -17.06
C TYR A 154 -7.16 -4.25 -18.03
N SER A 155 -6.24 -5.17 -17.70
CA SER A 155 -5.87 -6.28 -18.57
C SER A 155 -6.73 -7.53 -18.36
N ILE A 156 -7.20 -7.76 -17.13
CA ILE A 156 -7.99 -8.92 -16.74
C ILE A 156 -8.68 -8.67 -15.39
N LEU A 157 -9.81 -9.32 -15.17
CA LEU A 157 -10.50 -9.42 -13.89
C LEU A 157 -10.63 -10.89 -13.48
N TYR A 158 -10.03 -11.24 -12.36
CA TYR A 158 -10.22 -12.53 -11.70
C TYR A 158 -11.32 -12.42 -10.65
N TYR A 159 -12.11 -13.46 -10.47
CA TYR A 159 -13.13 -13.45 -9.41
C TYR A 159 -13.28 -14.80 -8.73
N SER A 160 -13.64 -14.75 -7.45
CA SER A 160 -14.01 -15.94 -6.68
C SER A 160 -15.29 -16.58 -7.22
N THR A 161 -15.32 -17.91 -7.22
CA THR A 161 -16.51 -18.71 -7.59
C THR A 161 -17.62 -18.73 -6.53
N MET A 162 -17.53 -17.96 -5.45
CA MET A 162 -18.63 -17.83 -4.49
C MET A 162 -19.73 -16.90 -5.04
N THR A 163 -20.99 -17.24 -4.80
CA THR A 163 -22.17 -16.56 -5.38
C THR A 163 -22.11 -15.04 -5.29
N ARG A 164 -21.88 -14.50 -4.09
CA ARG A 164 -21.74 -13.05 -3.87
C ARG A 164 -20.61 -12.40 -4.69
N ALA A 165 -19.52 -13.11 -4.96
CA ALA A 165 -18.41 -12.59 -5.78
C ALA A 165 -18.70 -12.70 -7.28
N ILE A 166 -19.41 -13.75 -7.71
CA ILE A 166 -19.95 -13.87 -9.07
C ILE A 166 -20.86 -12.69 -9.37
N GLU A 167 -21.91 -12.48 -8.55
CA GLU A 167 -22.85 -11.39 -8.75
C GLU A 167 -22.19 -10.01 -8.63
N SER A 168 -21.20 -9.86 -7.74
CA SER A 168 -20.43 -8.60 -7.64
C SER A 168 -19.66 -8.30 -8.94
N THR A 169 -19.12 -9.34 -9.56
CA THR A 169 -18.40 -9.24 -10.84
C THR A 169 -19.37 -8.84 -11.95
N GLU A 170 -20.56 -9.42 -12.00
CA GLU A 170 -21.59 -9.07 -12.97
C GLU A 170 -21.99 -7.60 -12.89
N GLU A 171 -22.15 -7.03 -11.69
CA GLU A 171 -22.43 -5.61 -11.50
C GLU A 171 -21.26 -4.72 -11.97
N ILE A 172 -20.02 -5.08 -11.65
CA ILE A 172 -18.81 -4.32 -12.04
C ILE A 172 -18.60 -4.35 -13.56
N MET A 173 -18.82 -5.50 -14.21
CA MET A 173 -18.56 -5.70 -15.63
C MET A 173 -19.42 -4.84 -16.55
N ARG A 174 -20.58 -4.36 -16.07
CA ARG A 174 -21.40 -3.38 -16.82
C ARG A 174 -20.66 -2.07 -17.10
N TYR A 175 -19.63 -1.75 -16.30
CA TYR A 175 -18.81 -0.54 -16.47
C TYR A 175 -17.50 -0.81 -17.24
N LEU A 176 -17.10 -2.07 -17.35
CA LEU A 176 -15.83 -2.52 -17.94
C LEU A 176 -16.07 -3.65 -18.96
N PRO A 177 -16.93 -3.45 -19.98
CA PRO A 177 -17.41 -4.54 -20.84
C PRO A 177 -16.31 -5.23 -21.66
N ASP A 178 -15.19 -4.54 -21.92
CA ASP A 178 -14.09 -5.03 -22.75
C ASP A 178 -12.99 -5.75 -21.96
N VAL A 179 -13.12 -5.84 -20.63
CA VAL A 179 -12.10 -6.48 -19.77
C VAL A 179 -12.36 -7.99 -19.72
N PRO A 180 -11.38 -8.85 -20.09
CA PRO A 180 -11.51 -10.29 -19.93
C PRO A 180 -11.75 -10.69 -18.48
N VAL A 181 -12.57 -11.72 -18.25
CA VAL A 181 -12.91 -12.23 -16.91
C VAL A 181 -12.54 -13.70 -16.76
N GLU A 182 -12.00 -14.09 -15.60
CA GLU A 182 -11.65 -15.47 -15.28
C GLU A 182 -12.11 -15.88 -13.85
N PRO A 183 -12.98 -16.90 -13.70
CA PRO A 183 -13.33 -17.44 -12.39
C PRO A 183 -12.20 -18.27 -11.80
N THR A 184 -12.10 -18.32 -10.47
CA THR A 184 -11.13 -19.16 -9.76
C THR A 184 -11.58 -19.56 -8.36
N ASP A 185 -11.39 -20.84 -8.02
CA ASP A 185 -11.63 -21.35 -6.66
C ASP A 185 -10.54 -20.92 -5.67
N GLY A 186 -9.36 -20.53 -6.17
CA GLY A 186 -8.26 -20.06 -5.34
C GLY A 186 -8.61 -18.82 -4.51
N LEU A 187 -9.61 -18.05 -4.95
CA LEU A 187 -10.07 -16.83 -4.29
C LEU A 187 -11.34 -17.01 -3.45
N ARG A 188 -11.86 -18.22 -3.23
CA ARG A 188 -12.97 -18.45 -2.28
C ARG A 188 -12.60 -17.97 -0.87
N GLU A 189 -13.58 -17.52 -0.09
CA GLU A 189 -13.32 -17.08 1.29
C GLU A 189 -12.83 -18.27 2.12
N GLY A 190 -12.13 -17.99 3.21
CA GLY A 190 -11.66 -19.04 4.12
C GLY A 190 -10.91 -18.50 5.33
N ALA A 191 -10.32 -19.41 6.10
CA ALA A 191 -9.44 -19.12 7.23
C ALA A 191 -7.95 -19.21 6.80
N PRO A 192 -7.28 -18.08 6.46
CA PRO A 192 -5.98 -18.15 5.80
C PRO A 192 -4.80 -18.45 6.73
N PHE A 193 -4.93 -18.10 8.02
CA PHE A 193 -3.87 -18.20 9.01
C PHE A 193 -4.45 -18.04 10.43
N PRO A 194 -3.83 -18.62 11.48
CA PRO A 194 -4.19 -18.31 12.86
C PRO A 194 -4.26 -16.81 13.13
N LEU A 195 -5.23 -16.39 13.92
CA LEU A 195 -5.53 -14.97 14.17
C LEU A 195 -4.98 -14.52 15.52
N GLU A 196 -4.29 -13.37 15.52
CA GLU A 196 -3.81 -12.72 16.73
C GLU A 196 -4.13 -11.21 16.72
N PRO A 197 -4.93 -10.69 17.67
CA PRO A 197 -5.48 -11.40 18.84
C PRO A 197 -6.62 -12.37 18.49
N PRO A 198 -6.92 -13.36 19.36
CA PRO A 198 -8.05 -14.25 19.20
C PRO A 198 -9.39 -13.48 19.19
N LEU A 199 -10.35 -13.95 18.39
CA LEU A 199 -11.73 -13.46 18.37
C LEU A 199 -12.66 -14.48 19.04
N GLU A 200 -13.64 -13.97 19.80
CA GLU A 200 -14.58 -14.83 20.53
C GLU A 200 -15.48 -15.62 19.58
N ASN A 201 -16.01 -14.95 18.55
CA ASN A 201 -17.04 -15.45 17.64
C ASN A 201 -16.49 -16.00 16.31
N TYR A 202 -15.16 -16.10 16.16
CA TYR A 202 -14.54 -16.65 14.97
C TYR A 202 -13.34 -17.51 15.36
N ARG A 203 -13.55 -18.83 15.31
CA ARG A 203 -12.60 -19.85 15.75
C ARG A 203 -12.52 -20.94 14.67
N PRO A 204 -11.71 -20.73 13.62
CA PRO A 204 -11.55 -21.73 12.60
C PRO A 204 -10.90 -22.99 13.18
N THR A 205 -11.29 -24.15 12.68
CA THR A 205 -10.70 -25.44 13.05
C THR A 205 -9.30 -25.59 12.44
N GLU A 206 -8.53 -26.57 12.93
CA GLU A 206 -7.21 -26.88 12.36
C GLU A 206 -7.31 -27.35 10.90
N GLU A 207 -8.36 -28.11 10.57
CA GLU A 207 -8.67 -28.56 9.21
C GLU A 207 -8.99 -27.38 8.29
N GLU A 208 -9.87 -26.46 8.73
CA GLU A 208 -10.18 -25.24 7.97
C GLU A 208 -8.92 -24.40 7.71
N LEU A 209 -8.06 -24.25 8.72
CA LEU A 209 -6.79 -23.51 8.58
C LEU A 209 -5.82 -24.18 7.60
N ASP A 210 -5.74 -25.51 7.58
CA ASP A 210 -4.84 -26.24 6.68
C ASP A 210 -5.35 -26.16 5.23
N GLU A 211 -6.63 -26.46 5.01
CA GLU A 211 -7.25 -26.46 3.68
C GLU A 211 -7.33 -25.05 3.08
N ASP A 212 -7.90 -24.09 3.82
CA ASP A 212 -8.05 -22.72 3.34
C ASP A 212 -6.71 -22.00 3.30
N GLY A 213 -5.86 -22.18 4.32
CA GLY A 213 -4.53 -21.58 4.37
C GLY A 213 -3.68 -22.00 3.18
N SER A 214 -3.65 -23.31 2.87
CA SER A 214 -2.93 -23.84 1.71
C SER A 214 -3.47 -23.29 0.39
N ARG A 215 -4.80 -23.27 0.23
CA ARG A 215 -5.46 -22.75 -0.98
C ARG A 215 -5.17 -21.26 -1.19
N ILE A 216 -5.30 -20.45 -0.12
CA ILE A 216 -5.11 -19.00 -0.18
C ILE A 216 -3.62 -18.66 -0.38
N GLU A 217 -2.67 -19.34 0.27
CA GLU A 217 -1.22 -19.13 0.02
C GLU A 217 -0.84 -19.55 -1.40
N LYS A 218 -1.43 -20.61 -1.96
CA LYS A 218 -1.24 -20.97 -3.37
C LYS A 218 -1.74 -19.86 -4.29
N ALA A 219 -2.92 -19.30 -4.01
CA ALA A 219 -3.45 -18.16 -4.76
C ALA A 219 -2.55 -16.92 -4.64
N PHE A 220 -2.01 -16.63 -3.45
CA PHE A 220 -1.03 -15.56 -3.24
C PHE A 220 0.18 -15.72 -4.17
N ARG A 221 0.81 -16.90 -4.21
CA ARG A 221 1.99 -17.17 -5.05
C ARG A 221 1.70 -17.11 -6.55
N ASN A 222 0.48 -17.48 -6.94
CA ASN A 222 0.04 -17.46 -8.32
C ASN A 222 -0.22 -16.04 -8.82
N TYR A 223 -0.91 -15.21 -8.02
CA TYR A 223 -1.37 -13.91 -8.47
C TYR A 223 -0.48 -12.74 -8.05
N ILE A 224 0.19 -12.82 -6.89
CA ILE A 224 0.98 -11.73 -6.31
C ILE A 224 2.46 -12.07 -6.41
N HIS A 225 3.10 -11.56 -7.46
CA HIS A 225 4.52 -11.75 -7.71
C HIS A 225 5.07 -10.63 -8.59
N ARG A 226 6.40 -10.49 -8.65
CA ARG A 226 7.04 -9.49 -9.53
C ARG A 226 6.66 -9.72 -11.01
N PRO A 227 6.57 -8.63 -11.82
CA PRO A 227 6.37 -8.72 -13.26
C PRO A 227 7.41 -9.63 -13.93
N SER A 228 7.05 -10.22 -15.07
CA SER A 228 7.98 -10.98 -15.89
C SER A 228 9.10 -10.08 -16.44
N SER A 229 10.25 -10.66 -16.77
CA SER A 229 11.43 -9.89 -17.21
C SER A 229 11.27 -9.22 -18.58
N ASP A 230 10.27 -9.63 -19.35
CA ASP A 230 9.88 -9.09 -20.66
C ASP A 230 8.75 -8.04 -20.57
N GLN A 231 8.16 -7.82 -19.39
CA GLN A 231 7.12 -6.82 -19.19
C GLN A 231 7.70 -5.40 -19.17
N ASN A 232 7.40 -4.63 -20.22
CA ASN A 232 7.91 -3.26 -20.40
C ASN A 232 6.87 -2.15 -20.11
N LYS A 233 5.62 -2.52 -19.78
CA LYS A 233 4.53 -1.59 -19.46
C LYS A 233 3.84 -2.02 -18.17
N ASP A 234 3.23 -1.07 -17.48
CA ASP A 234 2.44 -1.38 -16.29
C ASP A 234 1.21 -2.23 -16.66
N SER A 235 0.89 -3.22 -15.83
CA SER A 235 -0.35 -4.01 -15.92
C SER A 235 -1.32 -3.60 -14.81
N TYR A 236 -2.62 -3.71 -15.07
CA TYR A 236 -3.68 -3.37 -14.12
C TYR A 236 -4.66 -4.54 -14.07
N GLU A 237 -4.66 -5.26 -12.96
CA GLU A 237 -5.38 -6.52 -12.79
C GLU A 237 -6.39 -6.36 -11.65
N ILE A 238 -7.64 -6.76 -11.89
CA ILE A 238 -8.73 -6.65 -10.91
C ILE A 238 -8.97 -8.03 -10.29
N PHE A 239 -9.26 -8.07 -8.99
CA PHE A 239 -9.60 -9.29 -8.26
C PHE A 239 -10.86 -9.05 -7.43
N VAL A 240 -11.97 -9.73 -7.73
CA VAL A 240 -13.22 -9.65 -6.95
C VAL A 240 -13.30 -10.85 -6.02
N CYS A 241 -13.12 -10.64 -4.71
CA CYS A 241 -13.08 -11.70 -3.71
C CYS A 241 -13.55 -11.22 -2.33
N HIS A 242 -12.89 -11.67 -1.26
CA HIS A 242 -13.43 -11.63 0.10
C HIS A 242 -12.45 -11.03 1.10
N ALA A 243 -12.96 -10.70 2.28
CA ALA A 243 -12.22 -9.91 3.25
C ALA A 243 -10.98 -10.65 3.76
N ASN A 244 -11.07 -11.94 4.13
CA ASN A 244 -9.95 -12.64 4.75
C ASN A 244 -8.84 -12.89 3.73
N VAL A 245 -9.22 -13.27 2.50
CA VAL A 245 -8.29 -13.42 1.36
C VAL A 245 -7.51 -12.11 1.12
N ILE A 246 -8.20 -10.97 1.01
CA ILE A 246 -7.55 -9.67 0.75
C ILE A 246 -6.64 -9.27 1.92
N ARG A 247 -7.12 -9.41 3.16
CA ARG A 247 -6.33 -9.11 4.36
C ARG A 247 -5.05 -9.93 4.42
N TYR A 248 -5.15 -11.24 4.19
CA TYR A 248 -4.00 -12.12 4.16
C TYR A 248 -3.02 -11.73 3.05
N PHE A 249 -3.51 -11.47 1.83
CA PHE A 249 -2.69 -11.00 0.73
C PHE A 249 -1.95 -9.70 1.04
N VAL A 250 -2.62 -8.73 1.68
CA VAL A 250 -1.97 -7.49 2.12
C VAL A 250 -0.86 -7.78 3.13
N CYS A 251 -1.12 -8.60 4.15
CA CYS A 251 -0.09 -8.95 5.13
C CYS A 251 1.11 -9.65 4.48
N ARG A 252 0.86 -10.67 3.66
CA ARG A 252 1.90 -11.42 2.95
C ARG A 252 2.70 -10.55 1.99
N ALA A 253 2.03 -9.73 1.19
CA ALA A 253 2.68 -8.87 0.19
C ALA A 253 3.54 -7.79 0.83
N LEU A 254 3.16 -7.28 2.01
CA LEU A 254 3.91 -6.26 2.74
C LEU A 254 4.88 -6.83 3.78
N GLN A 255 4.97 -8.16 3.88
CA GLN A 255 5.76 -8.86 4.89
C GLN A 255 5.41 -8.45 6.32
N ILE A 256 4.15 -8.07 6.54
CA ILE A 256 3.55 -7.94 7.86
C ILE A 256 3.32 -9.36 8.39
N PRO A 257 3.49 -9.61 9.70
CA PRO A 257 3.18 -10.91 10.27
C PRO A 257 1.77 -11.37 9.86
N PRO A 258 1.62 -12.57 9.28
CA PRO A 258 0.36 -12.99 8.66
C PRO A 258 -0.79 -13.04 9.65
N GLU A 259 -0.55 -13.34 10.93
CA GLU A 259 -1.56 -13.38 12.00
C GLU A 259 -2.25 -12.03 12.26
N ALA A 260 -1.70 -10.94 11.75
CA ALA A 260 -2.29 -9.60 11.84
C ALA A 260 -3.47 -9.36 10.87
N TRP A 261 -3.80 -10.32 10.01
CA TRP A 261 -4.80 -10.15 8.94
C TRP A 261 -6.16 -9.67 9.47
N ILE A 262 -6.57 -10.07 10.67
CA ILE A 262 -7.86 -9.68 11.26
C ILE A 262 -7.89 -8.23 11.80
N ARG A 263 -6.74 -7.55 11.90
CA ARG A 263 -6.60 -6.27 12.60
C ARG A 263 -7.13 -5.05 11.81
N PHE A 264 -7.56 -5.22 10.57
CA PHE A 264 -8.08 -4.14 9.74
C PHE A 264 -9.35 -4.53 8.98
N SER A 265 -10.27 -3.59 8.85
CA SER A 265 -11.56 -3.78 8.18
C SER A 265 -11.52 -3.37 6.71
N LEU A 266 -12.35 -4.00 5.89
CA LEU A 266 -12.54 -3.69 4.49
C LEU A 266 -14.05 -3.55 4.25
N ASP A 267 -14.54 -2.42 3.78
CA ASP A 267 -15.98 -2.27 3.51
C ASP A 267 -16.40 -3.13 2.30
N HIS A 268 -17.68 -3.47 2.20
CA HIS A 268 -18.23 -4.09 0.99
C HIS A 268 -18.01 -3.21 -0.24
N GLY A 269 -17.63 -3.82 -1.36
CA GLY A 269 -17.28 -3.12 -2.60
C GLY A 269 -16.02 -2.24 -2.50
N SER A 270 -15.31 -2.23 -1.38
CA SER A 270 -14.10 -1.41 -1.21
C SER A 270 -12.95 -1.86 -2.11
N ILE A 271 -12.08 -0.91 -2.47
CA ILE A 271 -10.91 -1.15 -3.33
C ILE A 271 -9.63 -1.13 -2.49
N THR A 272 -8.85 -2.19 -2.57
CA THR A 272 -7.50 -2.31 -2.03
C THR A 272 -6.51 -2.39 -3.18
N TRP A 273 -5.49 -1.52 -3.20
CA TRP A 273 -4.59 -1.38 -4.35
C TRP A 273 -3.15 -1.65 -3.95
N ILE A 274 -2.61 -2.77 -4.42
CA ILE A 274 -1.21 -3.18 -4.25
C ILE A 274 -0.44 -2.92 -5.55
N VAL A 275 0.79 -2.41 -5.44
CA VAL A 275 1.71 -2.24 -6.58
C VAL A 275 2.96 -3.07 -6.34
N VAL A 276 3.26 -3.99 -7.26
CA VAL A 276 4.47 -4.80 -7.25
C VAL A 276 5.42 -4.29 -8.33
N ARG A 277 6.57 -3.76 -7.92
CA ARG A 277 7.60 -3.26 -8.84
C ARG A 277 8.50 -4.39 -9.35
N PRO A 278 9.15 -4.24 -10.51
CA PRO A 278 10.13 -5.21 -11.03
C PRO A 278 11.24 -5.57 -10.02
N SER A 279 11.65 -4.60 -9.19
CA SER A 279 12.63 -4.82 -8.11
C SER A 279 12.19 -5.79 -7.00
N GLY A 280 10.92 -6.20 -6.96
CA GLY A 280 10.33 -6.95 -5.86
C GLY A 280 9.83 -6.08 -4.70
N ARG A 281 9.98 -4.74 -4.76
CA ARG A 281 9.34 -3.84 -3.79
C ARG A 281 7.83 -3.83 -3.97
N VAL A 282 7.10 -3.90 -2.86
CA VAL A 282 5.64 -3.79 -2.81
C VAL A 282 5.22 -2.48 -2.16
N THR A 283 4.12 -1.88 -2.64
CA THR A 283 3.49 -0.71 -2.02
C THR A 283 1.99 -0.90 -1.96
N LEU A 284 1.40 -0.69 -0.79
CA LEU A 284 -0.04 -0.56 -0.62
C LEU A 284 -0.44 0.89 -0.84
N ARG A 285 -1.18 1.18 -1.91
CA ARG A 285 -1.68 2.54 -2.19
C ARG A 285 -2.96 2.82 -1.43
N TRP A 286 -3.90 1.88 -1.48
CA TRP A 286 -5.19 1.97 -0.80
C TRP A 286 -5.47 0.67 -0.05
N LEU A 287 -6.11 0.78 1.10
CA LEU A 287 -6.61 -0.34 1.89
C LEU A 287 -8.08 -0.08 2.20
N GLY A 288 -8.97 -0.96 1.73
CA GLY A 288 -10.40 -0.85 2.01
C GLY A 288 -11.01 0.50 1.60
N SER A 289 -10.55 1.11 0.50
CA SER A 289 -11.04 2.42 0.06
C SER A 289 -12.48 2.32 -0.44
N SER A 290 -13.40 2.95 0.29
CA SER A 290 -14.84 3.02 0.00
C SER A 290 -15.36 4.45 -0.16
N GLY A 291 -14.48 5.47 -0.14
CA GLY A 291 -14.87 6.88 -0.24
C GLY A 291 -15.49 7.31 -1.57
N HIS A 292 -15.56 6.40 -2.56
CA HIS A 292 -16.36 6.58 -3.79
C HIS A 292 -17.84 6.27 -3.60
N MET A 293 -18.24 5.75 -2.43
CA MET A 293 -19.63 5.49 -2.06
C MET A 293 -20.15 6.60 -1.14
N PRO A 294 -21.42 6.99 -1.26
CA PRO A 294 -22.08 7.80 -0.25
C PRO A 294 -22.03 7.13 1.13
N PRO A 295 -21.92 7.88 2.25
CA PRO A 295 -21.81 7.31 3.59
C PRO A 295 -22.91 6.31 3.95
N GLU A 296 -24.14 6.58 3.53
CA GLU A 296 -25.32 5.72 3.76
C GLU A 296 -25.28 4.39 2.98
N LYS A 297 -24.33 4.23 2.07
CA LYS A 297 -24.13 3.00 1.28
C LYS A 297 -22.96 2.15 1.77
N ILE A 298 -22.21 2.61 2.76
CA ILE A 298 -21.05 1.89 3.29
C ILE A 298 -21.51 0.86 4.34
N SER A 299 -21.04 -0.38 4.22
CA SER A 299 -21.28 -1.44 5.21
C SER A 299 -20.11 -2.44 5.30
N ILE A 300 -19.98 -3.14 6.43
CA ILE A 300 -18.89 -4.10 6.70
C ILE A 300 -19.36 -5.55 6.91
N SER A 301 -20.65 -5.78 7.15
CA SER A 301 -21.28 -7.06 7.47
C SER A 301 -22.50 -7.34 6.60
#